data_AF-A0A5S4V0C9-F1
#
_entry.id   AF-A0A5S4V0C9-F1
#
_cell.length_a   1.000
_cell.length_b   1.000
_cell.length_c   1.000
_cell.angle_alpha   90.00
_cell.angle_beta   90.00
_cell.angle_gamma   90.00
#
_symmetry.space_group_name_H-M   'P 1'
#
loop_
_entity.id
_entity.type
_entity.pdbx_description
1 polymer ?
#
loop_
_entity_poly.entity_id
_entity_poly.type
_entity_poly.pdbx_seq_one_letter_code
_entity_poly.pdbx_strand_id
1 'polypeptide(L)'
;MSEALEGWSDFNVAMVGATAALAGLLIVAMSVNIAEIMKSPTLPPRAAASIAALVLALTAGAFGLVPGQPSIAYGIEVLVATVLAAIFQWHAIRVVAREDHVSATDRILKSIAGILPIAAFTGGSLLVIAGVLEAGLITMAVGSVLSIIAGLLFSWVVLVEVLR
;
A
#
# COMPACT_ATOMS: atom_id res chain seq x y z
N MET A 1 2.75 -22.96 -13.13
CA MET A 1 3.48 -21.73 -12.77
C MET A 1 4.24 -21.31 -14.02
N SER A 2 4.21 -20.05 -14.45
CA SER A 2 5.27 -19.59 -15.37
C SER A 2 6.59 -19.59 -14.61
N GLU A 3 7.70 -20.01 -15.23
CA GLU A 3 9.04 -20.09 -14.61
C GLU A 3 9.42 -18.79 -13.86
N ALA A 4 9.02 -17.64 -14.41
CA ALA A 4 9.23 -16.33 -13.80
C ALA A 4 8.41 -16.02 -12.54
N LEU A 5 7.34 -16.75 -12.19
CA LEU A 5 6.63 -16.58 -10.91
C LEU A 5 7.26 -17.43 -9.80
N GLU A 6 7.82 -18.58 -10.16
CA GLU A 6 8.46 -19.50 -9.23
C GLU A 6 9.70 -18.86 -8.58
N GLY A 7 10.48 -18.10 -9.35
CA GLY A 7 11.62 -17.34 -8.85
C GLY A 7 11.29 -16.20 -7.86
N TRP A 8 10.01 -15.84 -7.72
CA TRP A 8 9.56 -14.77 -6.79
C TRP A 8 8.87 -15.31 -5.54
N SER A 9 8.78 -16.63 -5.38
CA SER A 9 8.12 -17.25 -4.22
C SER A 9 8.69 -16.73 -2.90
N ASP A 10 10.01 -16.76 -2.72
CA ASP A 10 10.65 -16.32 -1.46
C ASP A 10 10.41 -14.83 -1.17
N PHE A 11 10.44 -13.99 -2.21
CA PHE A 11 10.11 -12.58 -2.10
C PHE A 11 8.65 -12.39 -1.67
N ASN A 12 7.71 -13.09 -2.32
CA ASN A 12 6.29 -13.00 -2.01
C ASN A 12 5.99 -13.48 -0.58
N VAL A 13 6.59 -14.58 -0.14
CA VAL A 13 6.48 -15.06 1.25
C VAL A 13 6.99 -14.00 2.24
N ALA A 14 8.17 -13.42 1.98
CA ALA A 14 8.73 -12.38 2.83
C ALA A 14 7.84 -11.13 2.87
N MET A 15 7.29 -10.72 1.73
CA MET A 15 6.40 -9.55 1.63
C MET A 15 5.05 -9.78 2.29
N VAL A 16 4.42 -10.94 2.12
CA VAL A 16 3.19 -11.30 2.84
C VAL A 16 3.41 -11.25 4.34
N GLY A 17 4.50 -11.85 4.84
CA GLY A 17 4.83 -11.83 6.27
C GLY A 17 5.08 -10.42 6.81
N ALA A 18 5.91 -9.63 6.12
CA ALA A 18 6.26 -8.27 6.54
C ALA A 18 5.04 -7.33 6.55
N THR A 19 4.23 -7.37 5.49
CA THR A 19 3.04 -6.52 5.37
C THR A 19 1.95 -6.92 6.35
N ALA A 20 1.75 -8.23 6.62
CA ALA A 20 0.83 -8.70 7.66
C ALA A 20 1.26 -8.23 9.05
N ALA A 21 2.55 -8.37 9.38
CA ALA A 21 3.09 -7.91 10.66
C ALA A 21 2.93 -6.39 10.85
N LEU A 22 3.27 -5.61 9.83
CA LEU A 22 3.14 -4.14 9.88
C LEU A 22 1.69 -3.67 9.92
N ALA A 23 0.78 -4.33 9.19
CA ALA A 23 -0.64 -4.02 9.27
C ALA A 23 -1.17 -4.25 10.69
N GLY A 24 -0.77 -5.36 11.34
CA GLY A 24 -1.10 -5.64 12.74
C GLY A 24 -0.55 -4.59 13.69
N LEU A 25 0.73 -4.23 13.57
CA LEU A 25 1.37 -3.21 14.41
C LEU A 25 0.72 -1.82 14.24
N LEU A 26 0.34 -1.45 13.02
CA LEU A 26 -0.32 -0.18 12.74
C LEU A 26 -1.72 -0.13 13.38
N ILE A 27 -2.49 -1.23 13.30
CA ILE A 27 -3.79 -1.34 13.97
C ILE A 27 -3.64 -1.20 15.50
N VAL A 28 -2.61 -1.81 16.08
CA VAL A 28 -2.31 -1.66 17.52
C VAL A 28 -1.91 -0.23 17.86
N ALA A 29 -1.04 0.41 17.09
CA ALA A 29 -0.63 1.79 17.33
C ALA A 29 -1.80 2.78 17.28
N MET A 30 -2.74 2.54 16.36
CA MET A 30 -3.97 3.33 16.26
C MET A 30 -4.92 3.13 17.44
N SER A 31 -5.07 1.90 17.94
CA SER A 31 -6.01 1.62 19.03
C SER A 31 -5.60 2.33 20.32
N VAL A 32 -4.29 2.45 20.58
CA VAL A 32 -3.75 3.16 21.75
C VAL A 32 -3.94 4.68 21.65
N ASN A 33 -3.96 5.25 20.44
CA ASN A 33 -4.03 6.70 20.21
C ASN A 33 -5.36 7.16 19.59
N ILE A 34 -6.40 6.32 19.63
CA ILE A 34 -7.64 6.56 18.87
C ILE A 34 -8.31 7.89 19.23
N ALA A 35 -8.26 8.29 20.50
CA ALA A 35 -8.86 9.55 20.96
C ALA A 35 -8.20 10.77 20.31
N GLU A 36 -6.87 10.77 20.17
CA GLU A 36 -6.13 11.87 19.53
C GLU A 36 -6.28 11.83 18.00
N ILE A 37 -6.24 10.64 17.41
CA ILE A 37 -6.47 10.45 15.97
C ILE A 37 -7.83 11.03 15.56
N MET A 38 -8.87 10.81 16.38
CA MET A 38 -10.22 11.30 16.11
C MET A 38 -10.39 12.82 16.26
N LYS A 39 -9.43 13.53 16.88
CA LYS A 39 -9.44 15.00 16.94
C LYS A 39 -8.99 15.63 15.62
N SER A 40 -8.24 14.90 14.79
CA SER A 40 -7.81 15.37 13.48
C SER A 40 -8.71 14.80 12.37
N PRO A 41 -9.28 15.65 11.50
CA PRO A 41 -10.11 15.16 10.39
C PRO A 41 -9.27 14.43 9.32
N THR A 42 -7.95 14.65 9.24
CA THR A 42 -7.08 14.07 8.21
C THR A 42 -6.37 12.79 8.61
N LEU A 43 -6.24 12.49 9.91
CA LEU A 43 -5.53 11.29 10.35
C LEU A 43 -6.30 9.98 10.05
N PRO A 44 -7.62 9.85 10.31
CA PRO A 44 -8.34 8.60 10.04
C PRO A 44 -8.32 8.18 8.55
N PRO A 45 -8.59 9.07 7.58
CA PRO A 45 -8.48 8.73 6.15
C PRO A 45 -7.08 8.29 5.73
N ARG A 46 -6.03 8.94 6.27
CA ARG A 46 -4.63 8.59 6.00
C ARG A 46 -4.26 7.24 6.59
N ALA A 47 -4.79 6.93 7.78
CA ALA A 47 -4.62 5.62 8.39
C ALA A 47 -5.24 4.51 7.54
N ALA A 48 -6.47 4.72 7.09
CA ALA A 48 -7.16 3.77 6.20
C ALA A 48 -6.37 3.58 4.90
N ALA A 49 -5.85 4.64 4.29
CA ALA A 49 -5.03 4.55 3.09
C ALA A 49 -3.70 3.81 3.32
N SER A 50 -3.05 4.03 4.46
CA SER A 50 -1.82 3.32 4.82
C SER A 50 -2.04 1.81 5.00
N ILE A 51 -3.13 1.44 5.70
CA ILE A 51 -3.53 0.03 5.85
C ILE A 51 -3.87 -0.57 4.50
N ALA A 52 -4.62 0.15 3.66
CA ALA A 52 -4.99 -0.32 2.33
C ALA A 52 -3.76 -0.58 1.45
N ALA A 53 -2.71 0.26 1.53
CA ALA A 53 -1.46 0.02 0.81
C ALA A 53 -0.71 -1.23 1.32
N LEU A 54 -0.66 -1.45 2.64
CA LEU A 54 -0.06 -2.67 3.21
C LEU A 54 -0.86 -3.92 2.81
N VAL A 55 -2.20 -3.84 2.84
CA VAL A 55 -3.09 -4.92 2.41
C VAL A 55 -2.98 -5.19 0.91
N LEU A 56 -2.77 -4.15 0.09
CA LEU A 56 -2.48 -4.32 -1.34
C LEU A 56 -1.18 -5.11 -1.55
N ALA A 57 -0.09 -4.73 -0.87
CA ALA A 57 1.17 -5.47 -0.97
C ALA A 57 1.05 -6.91 -0.45
N LEU A 58 0.29 -7.12 0.62
CA LEU A 58 -0.03 -8.44 1.16
C LEU A 58 -0.79 -9.29 0.14
N THR A 59 -1.88 -8.75 -0.42
CA THR A 59 -2.73 -9.47 -1.37
C THR A 59 -1.99 -9.77 -2.67
N ALA A 60 -1.17 -8.84 -3.16
CA ALA A 60 -0.31 -9.08 -4.32
C ALA A 60 0.68 -10.22 -4.06
N GLY A 61 1.36 -10.23 -2.92
CA GLY A 61 2.24 -11.34 -2.55
C GLY A 61 1.49 -12.67 -2.39
N ALA A 62 0.30 -12.65 -1.76
CA ALA A 62 -0.49 -13.85 -1.51
C ALA A 62 -1.03 -14.47 -2.81
N PHE A 63 -1.57 -13.66 -3.73
CA PHE A 63 -1.99 -14.15 -5.04
C PHE A 63 -0.81 -14.63 -5.88
N GLY A 64 0.36 -14.00 -5.74
CA GLY A 64 1.60 -14.44 -6.36
C GLY A 64 2.09 -15.82 -5.90
N LEU A 65 1.54 -16.37 -4.82
CA LEU A 65 1.86 -17.71 -4.29
C LEU A 65 0.83 -18.77 -4.69
N VAL A 66 -0.28 -18.40 -5.34
CA VAL A 66 -1.33 -19.35 -5.73
C VAL A 66 -0.81 -20.23 -6.88
N PRO A 67 -0.70 -21.55 -6.67
CA PRO A 67 -0.13 -22.44 -7.67
C PRO A 67 -1.07 -22.60 -8.87
N GLY A 68 -0.50 -22.59 -10.08
CA GLY A 68 -1.26 -22.87 -11.31
C GLY A 68 -2.11 -21.70 -11.82
N GLN A 69 -1.99 -20.51 -11.21
CA GLN A 69 -2.72 -19.33 -11.64
C GLN A 69 -2.19 -18.76 -12.97
N PRO A 70 -3.06 -18.40 -13.93
CA PRO A 70 -2.65 -17.66 -15.13
C PRO A 70 -2.10 -16.28 -14.79
N SER A 71 -1.01 -15.86 -15.44
CA SER A 71 -0.38 -14.54 -15.21
C SER A 71 -1.34 -13.37 -15.44
N ILE A 72 -2.21 -13.46 -16.45
CA ILE A 72 -3.23 -12.44 -16.74
C ILE A 72 -4.23 -12.35 -15.58
N ALA A 73 -4.67 -13.48 -15.03
CA ALA A 73 -5.59 -13.50 -13.89
C ALA A 73 -4.93 -12.84 -12.67
N TYR A 74 -3.66 -13.16 -12.40
CA TYR A 74 -2.87 -12.51 -11.35
C TYR A 74 -2.78 -10.98 -11.54
N GLY A 75 -2.46 -10.53 -12.76
CA GLY A 75 -2.42 -9.10 -13.07
C GLY A 75 -3.76 -8.39 -12.81
N ILE A 76 -4.88 -9.03 -13.16
CA ILE A 76 -6.24 -8.51 -12.93
C ILE A 76 -6.56 -8.45 -11.43
N GLU A 77 -6.27 -9.50 -10.67
CA GLU A 77 -6.53 -9.54 -9.23
C GLU A 77 -5.77 -8.44 -8.49
N VAL A 78 -4.47 -8.27 -8.80
CA VAL A 78 -3.67 -7.19 -8.24
C VAL A 78 -4.18 -5.82 -8.70
N LEU A 79 -4.66 -5.68 -9.94
CA LEU A 79 -5.25 -4.43 -10.41
C LEU A 79 -6.53 -4.09 -9.65
N VAL A 80 -7.41 -5.07 -9.40
CA VAL A 80 -8.62 -4.88 -8.60
C VAL A 80 -8.27 -4.46 -7.17
N ALA A 81 -7.31 -5.13 -6.53
CA ALA A 81 -6.83 -4.75 -5.21
C ALA A 81 -6.24 -3.32 -5.22
N THR A 82 -5.54 -2.94 -6.29
CA THR A 82 -4.95 -1.61 -6.46
C THR A 82 -6.02 -0.54 -6.58
N VAL A 83 -7.10 -0.80 -7.34
CA VAL A 83 -8.24 0.11 -7.44
C VAL A 83 -8.90 0.31 -6.08
N LEU A 84 -9.10 -0.75 -5.31
CA LEU A 84 -9.66 -0.64 -3.95
C LEU A 84 -8.78 0.22 -3.06
N ALA A 85 -7.46 -0.01 -3.04
CA ALA A 85 -6.53 0.79 -2.27
C ALA A 85 -6.47 2.26 -2.75
N ALA A 86 -6.58 2.48 -4.07
CA ALA A 86 -6.61 3.81 -4.66
C ALA A 86 -7.84 4.62 -4.22
N ILE A 87 -8.99 3.98 -3.96
CA ILE A 87 -10.18 4.66 -3.42
C ILE A 87 -9.89 5.25 -2.03
N PHE A 88 -9.25 4.49 -1.15
CA PHE A 88 -8.85 4.98 0.18
C PHE A 88 -7.83 6.12 0.06
N GLN A 89 -6.82 5.97 -0.80
CA GLN A 89 -5.81 7.00 -1.03
C GLN A 89 -6.44 8.28 -1.61
N TRP A 90 -7.36 8.15 -2.56
CA TRP A 90 -8.08 9.28 -3.14
C TRP A 90 -8.92 10.01 -2.09
N HIS A 91 -9.61 9.26 -1.24
CA HIS A 91 -10.36 9.82 -0.11
C HIS A 91 -9.44 10.60 0.84
N ALA A 92 -8.30 10.02 1.22
CA ALA A 92 -7.31 10.69 2.06
C ALA A 92 -6.81 12.00 1.43
N ILE A 93 -6.44 11.99 0.16
CA ILE A 93 -6.01 13.18 -0.58
C ILE A 93 -7.11 14.23 -0.60
N ARG A 94 -8.37 13.84 -0.85
CA ARG A 94 -9.52 14.76 -0.88
C ARG A 94 -9.80 15.40 0.47
N VAL A 95 -9.62 14.69 1.57
CA VAL A 95 -9.82 15.23 2.91
C VAL A 95 -8.69 16.19 3.27
N VAL A 96 -7.43 15.80 3.06
CA VAL A 96 -6.26 16.68 3.25
C VAL A 96 -6.37 17.92 2.35
N ALA A 97 -6.97 17.77 1.17
CA ALA A 97 -7.09 18.85 0.21
C ALA A 97 -8.02 19.99 0.63
N ARG A 98 -8.96 19.69 1.52
CA ARG A 98 -9.98 20.62 2.01
C ARG A 98 -9.58 21.32 3.30
N GLU A 99 -8.40 21.01 3.83
CA GLU A 99 -7.92 21.59 5.08
C GLU A 99 -7.06 22.83 4.79
N ASP A 100 -7.65 24.01 5.02
CA ASP A 100 -7.09 25.31 4.61
C ASP A 100 -5.80 25.71 5.37
N HIS A 101 -5.48 25.01 6.46
CA HIS A 101 -4.39 25.38 7.38
C HIS A 101 -3.11 24.55 7.19
N VAL A 102 -3.06 23.66 6.19
CA VAL A 102 -1.88 22.81 5.92
C VAL A 102 -1.02 23.44 4.83
N SER A 103 0.27 23.64 5.12
CA SER A 103 1.24 24.11 4.13
C SER A 103 1.27 23.22 2.88
N ALA A 104 1.37 23.83 1.70
CA ALA A 104 1.35 23.11 0.42
C ALA A 104 2.44 22.04 0.33
N THR A 105 3.62 22.29 0.92
CA THR A 105 4.75 21.36 0.94
C THR A 105 4.44 20.11 1.78
N ASP A 106 3.86 20.28 2.97
CA ASP A 106 3.48 19.17 3.84
C ASP A 106 2.37 18.32 3.22
N ARG A 107 1.42 18.96 2.54
CA ARG A 107 0.36 18.28 1.79
C ARG A 107 0.92 17.41 0.67
N ILE A 108 1.93 17.89 -0.06
CA ILE A 108 2.59 17.15 -1.14
C ILE A 108 3.37 15.96 -0.57
N LEU A 109 4.20 16.18 0.44
CA LEU A 109 5.00 15.13 1.09
C LEU A 109 4.10 14.01 1.66
N LYS A 110 3.01 14.38 2.35
CA LYS A 110 2.04 13.43 2.93
C LYS A 110 1.27 12.64 1.85
N SER A 111 1.07 13.21 0.66
CA SER A 111 0.32 12.57 -0.42
C SER A 111 1.19 11.65 -1.27
N ILE A 112 2.46 12.01 -1.50
CA ILE A 112 3.39 11.25 -2.35
C ILE A 112 3.61 9.84 -1.80
N ALA A 113 3.77 9.69 -0.49
CA ALA A 113 4.03 8.40 0.15
C ALA A 113 2.95 7.34 -0.14
N GLY A 114 1.69 7.76 -0.30
CA GLY A 114 0.58 6.84 -0.63
C GLY A 114 0.30 6.70 -2.13
N ILE A 115 0.73 7.66 -2.96
CA ILE A 115 0.54 7.60 -4.43
C ILE A 115 1.57 6.68 -5.08
N LEU A 116 2.83 6.71 -4.62
CA LEU A 116 3.91 5.93 -5.23
C LEU A 116 3.64 4.42 -5.25
N PRO A 117 3.19 3.77 -4.16
CA PRO A 117 2.85 2.35 -4.21
C PRO A 117 1.73 2.05 -5.20
N ILE A 118 0.67 2.87 -5.21
CA ILE A 118 -0.48 2.68 -6.11
C ILE A 118 -0.05 2.78 -7.57
N ALA A 119 0.81 3.75 -7.91
CA ALA A 119 1.33 3.91 -9.26
C ALA A 119 2.19 2.70 -9.68
N ALA A 120 3.04 2.20 -8.78
CA ALA A 120 3.87 1.02 -9.03
C ALA A 120 3.03 -0.24 -9.24
N PHE A 121 2.03 -0.50 -8.39
CA PHE A 121 1.13 -1.65 -8.58
C PHE A 121 0.27 -1.52 -9.84
N THR A 122 -0.21 -0.32 -10.16
CA THR A 122 -0.97 -0.09 -11.41
C THR A 122 -0.10 -0.40 -12.62
N GLY A 123 1.13 0.14 -12.68
CA GLY A 123 2.07 -0.11 -13.76
C GLY A 123 2.45 -1.60 -13.86
N GLY A 124 2.76 -2.22 -12.72
CA GLY A 124 3.09 -3.64 -12.64
C GLY A 124 1.95 -4.53 -13.15
N SER A 125 0.72 -4.31 -12.68
CA SER A 125 -0.46 -5.05 -13.13
C SER A 125 -0.71 -4.92 -14.61
N LEU A 126 -0.63 -3.71 -15.16
CA LEU A 126 -0.83 -3.47 -16.59
C LEU A 126 0.25 -4.15 -17.43
N LEU A 127 1.52 -4.13 -16.98
CA LEU A 127 2.61 -4.83 -17.65
C LEU A 127 2.42 -6.36 -17.65
N VAL A 128 1.98 -6.94 -16.53
CA VAL A 128 1.67 -8.37 -16.45
C VAL A 128 0.53 -8.73 -17.40
N ILE A 129 -0.55 -7.93 -17.43
CA ILE A 129 -1.68 -8.14 -18.34
C ILE A 129 -1.24 -8.01 -19.81
N ALA A 130 -0.33 -7.09 -20.11
CA ALA A 130 0.25 -6.90 -21.44
C ALA A 130 1.26 -8.00 -21.85
N GLY A 131 1.54 -8.98 -20.96
CA GLY A 131 2.44 -10.10 -21.23
C GLY A 131 3.92 -9.84 -20.91
N VAL A 132 4.27 -8.67 -20.36
CA VAL A 132 5.64 -8.33 -19.96
C VAL A 132 5.85 -8.70 -18.49
N LEU A 133 5.91 -10.01 -18.22
CA LEU A 133 5.83 -10.56 -16.87
C LEU A 133 6.97 -10.10 -15.95
N GLU A 134 8.23 -10.19 -16.37
CA GLU A 134 9.38 -9.83 -15.53
C GLU A 134 9.35 -8.36 -15.09
N ALA A 135 9.17 -7.44 -16.03
CA ALA A 135 9.08 -6.01 -15.73
C ALA A 135 7.87 -5.71 -14.84
N GLY A 136 6.75 -6.41 -15.07
CA GLY A 136 5.56 -6.30 -14.23
C GLY A 136 5.83 -6.70 -12.78
N LEU A 137 6.46 -7.86 -12.56
CA LEU A 137 6.81 -8.37 -11.23
C LEU A 137 7.82 -7.46 -10.52
N ILE A 138 8.85 -6.98 -11.20
CA ILE A 138 9.82 -6.01 -10.64
C ILE A 138 9.10 -4.73 -10.19
N THR A 139 8.19 -4.22 -11.02
CA THR A 139 7.44 -3.00 -10.69
C THR A 139 6.53 -3.21 -9.48
N MET A 140 5.85 -4.36 -9.39
CA MET A 140 5.06 -4.73 -8.21
C MET A 140 5.93 -4.89 -6.95
N ALA A 141 7.11 -5.48 -7.08
CA ALA A 141 8.06 -5.62 -5.97
C ALA A 141 8.48 -4.26 -5.40
N VAL A 142 8.75 -3.28 -6.29
CA VAL A 142 8.98 -1.89 -5.88
C VAL A 142 7.75 -1.31 -5.17
N GLY A 143 6.54 -1.57 -5.67
CA GLY A 143 5.29 -1.19 -5.01
C GLY A 143 5.14 -1.76 -3.59
N SER A 144 5.52 -3.02 -3.38
CA SER A 144 5.48 -3.68 -2.06
C SER A 144 6.44 -3.01 -1.07
N VAL A 145 7.68 -2.74 -1.49
CA VAL A 145 8.68 -2.06 -0.66
C VAL A 145 8.23 -0.64 -0.31
N LEU A 146 7.70 0.10 -1.30
CA LEU A 146 7.16 1.44 -1.07
C LEU A 146 5.98 1.43 -0.10
N SER A 147 5.11 0.42 -0.16
CA SER A 147 3.99 0.26 0.79
C SER A 147 4.48 0.06 2.22
N ILE A 148 5.52 -0.74 2.41
CA ILE A 148 6.17 -0.93 3.72
C ILE A 148 6.74 0.38 4.24
N ILE A 149 7.50 1.10 3.42
CA ILE A 149 8.11 2.39 3.80
C ILE A 149 7.01 3.39 4.18
N ALA A 150 5.96 3.51 3.36
CA ALA A 150 4.83 4.39 3.64
C ALA A 150 4.10 4.01 4.93
N GLY A 151 3.90 2.71 5.20
CA GLY A 151 3.32 2.19 6.43
C GLY A 151 4.15 2.52 7.68
N LEU A 152 5.48 2.36 7.59
CA LEU A 152 6.40 2.69 8.67
C LEU A 152 6.39 4.20 8.98
N LEU A 153 6.46 5.03 7.94
CA LEU A 153 6.39 6.49 8.09
C LEU A 153 5.07 6.91 8.75
N PHE A 154 3.95 6.33 8.32
CA PHE A 154 2.65 6.63 8.93
C PHE A 154 2.56 6.15 10.39
N SER A 155 3.06 4.95 10.68
CA SER A 155 3.11 4.41 12.04
C SER A 155 3.89 5.32 12.98
N TRP A 156 5.03 5.87 12.53
CA TRP A 156 5.79 6.87 13.29
C TRP A 156 4.96 8.13 13.60
N VAL A 157 4.24 8.66 12.60
CA VAL A 157 3.36 9.83 12.80
C VAL A 157 2.33 9.55 13.90
N VAL A 158 1.69 8.38 13.86
CA VAL A 158 0.69 7.99 14.86
C VAL A 158 1.28 7.83 16.26
N LEU A 159 2.50 7.31 16.38
CA LEU A 159 3.15 7.06 17.67
C LEU A 159 3.78 8.31 18.29
N VAL A 160 4.40 9.18 17.48
CA VAL A 160 5.28 10.24 17.99
C VAL A 160 4.71 11.63 17.73
N GLU A 161 4.17 11.89 16.54
CA GLU A 161 3.72 13.23 16.16
C GLU A 161 2.34 13.58 16.72
N VAL A 162 1.46 12.59 16.87
CA VAL A 162 0.12 12.81 17.44
C VAL A 162 0.16 13.26 18.90
N LEU A 163 1.24 12.95 19.63
CA LEU A 163 1.41 13.30 21.05
C LEU A 163 2.21 14.60 21.28
N ARG A 164 2.70 15.25 20.22
CA ARG A 164 3.44 16.53 20.28
C ARG A 164 2.52 17.71 20.02
#